data_AF-A0A0W1A0P8-F1
#
_entry.id   AF-A0A0W1A0P8-F1
#
_cell.length_a   1.000
_cell.length_b   1.000
_cell.length_c   1.000
_cell.angle_alpha   90.00
_cell.angle_beta   90.00
_cell.angle_gamma   90.00
#
_symmetry.space_group_name_H-M   'P 1'
#
loop_
_entity.id
_entity.type
_entity.pdbx_description
1 polymer ?
#
loop_
_entity_poly.entity_id
_entity_poly.type
_entity_poly.pdbx_seq_one_letter_code
_entity_poly.pdbx_strand_id
1 'polypeptide(L)'
;MNSIQKVSWEEIKHKVKTVNPSIYQVIEQITPDDSIPFFLAKYEFGEHFGVKNHAYLPTASGKLEKIDSKHTDNELFKHLGYGKNSLPLGMILDKYCEWHYFGENERIFPDCVQGPGAIFNMQVVFDEDKTIDNNVLSVSAGALSSFLLPNIGCQRKHVRIQKHYNVSVSAPKSPYEHYQIFKEILQDKNTQPNWYSQILYFSEQFIKEVKDNDKWLKLKLYFSESLRKKITQNTYDASCNDLFLSAKKVNRFRPTPFIMDTAKYIFNICMGSGIGVKPAIDDQYFPVQAIQKIYNQCYGLEYTPTLMVPSSLSEKNDSVYYPLQCPFAKINTFKTNQSNSTLTELETLKNVLLAYQEEFTEENGDAFGSSLYQVSMETEFSFYHYKSTGKQTIKNPLELLESDKRFAFSHCNEITSFSSDAKLFRGCVRLVR
;
A
#
# COMPACT_ATOMS: atom_id res chain seq x y z
N MET A 1 4.45 18.20 -12.93
CA MET A 1 5.73 18.60 -12.32
C MET A 1 5.57 18.67 -10.82
N ASN A 2 6.59 18.25 -10.06
CA ASN A 2 6.60 18.41 -8.61
C ASN A 2 6.63 19.90 -8.24
N SER A 3 5.96 20.27 -7.15
CA SER A 3 5.90 21.67 -6.70
C SER A 3 5.54 21.74 -5.23
N ILE A 4 5.97 22.77 -4.53
CA ILE A 4 5.51 23.07 -3.18
C ILE A 4 5.17 24.56 -3.08
N GLN A 5 4.06 24.88 -2.42
CA GLN A 5 3.63 26.26 -2.22
C GLN A 5 3.13 26.46 -0.80
N LYS A 6 3.39 27.65 -0.25
CA LYS A 6 2.84 28.10 1.02
C LYS A 6 1.36 28.43 0.86
N VAL A 7 0.55 28.00 1.81
CA VAL A 7 -0.91 28.25 1.86
C VAL A 7 -1.35 28.58 3.28
N SER A 8 -2.43 29.33 3.40
CA SER A 8 -3.15 29.62 4.63
C SER A 8 -4.16 28.51 4.97
N TRP A 9 -4.68 28.54 6.20
CA TRP A 9 -5.78 27.66 6.59
C TRP A 9 -7.03 27.88 5.72
N GLU A 10 -7.39 29.14 5.47
CA GLU A 10 -8.55 29.51 4.66
C GLU A 10 -8.51 28.93 3.23
N GLU A 11 -7.32 28.91 2.61
CA GLU A 11 -7.13 28.36 1.27
C GLU A 11 -7.26 26.83 1.21
N ILE A 12 -6.94 26.13 2.31
CA ILE A 12 -6.84 24.65 2.31
C ILE A 12 -7.96 23.93 3.06
N LYS A 13 -8.68 24.61 3.94
CA LYS A 13 -9.65 23.99 4.87
C LYS A 13 -10.75 23.19 4.17
N HIS A 14 -11.19 23.60 2.98
CA HIS A 14 -12.19 22.87 2.20
C HIS A 14 -11.66 21.52 1.69
N LYS A 15 -10.37 21.44 1.32
CA LYS A 15 -9.75 20.17 0.94
C LYS A 15 -9.62 19.25 2.14
N VAL A 16 -9.17 19.79 3.28
CA VAL A 16 -9.06 19.03 4.54
C VAL A 16 -10.43 18.50 4.96
N LYS A 17 -11.48 19.34 4.92
CA LYS A 17 -12.87 18.93 5.22
C LYS A 17 -13.35 17.78 4.33
N THR A 18 -12.96 17.77 3.06
CA THR A 18 -13.39 16.75 2.09
C THR A 18 -12.78 15.38 2.44
N VAL A 19 -11.50 15.35 2.81
CA VAL A 19 -10.78 14.09 2.99
C VAL A 19 -10.74 13.61 4.45
N ASN A 20 -10.85 14.53 5.40
CA ASN A 20 -10.88 14.24 6.82
C ASN A 20 -11.77 15.27 7.56
N PRO A 21 -13.10 15.05 7.61
CA PRO A 21 -14.02 15.95 8.30
C PRO A 21 -13.73 16.10 9.79
N SER A 22 -13.27 15.02 10.44
CA SER A 22 -13.02 14.98 11.88
C SER A 22 -11.88 15.91 12.29
N ILE A 23 -10.74 15.85 11.59
CA ILE A 23 -9.61 16.76 11.86
C ILE A 23 -9.95 18.20 11.48
N TYR A 24 -10.68 18.40 10.38
CA TYR A 24 -11.16 19.72 9.98
C TYR A 24 -11.97 20.39 11.10
N GLN A 25 -12.93 19.67 11.70
CA GLN A 25 -13.73 20.21 12.80
C GLN A 25 -12.90 20.63 14.00
N VAL A 26 -11.84 19.88 14.32
CA VAL A 26 -10.96 20.20 15.45
C VAL A 26 -10.11 21.44 15.13
N ILE A 27 -9.53 21.52 13.93
CA ILE A 27 -8.71 22.68 13.53
C ILE A 27 -9.58 23.94 13.36
N GLU A 28 -10.78 23.83 12.79
CA GLU A 28 -11.69 24.96 12.60
C GLU A 28 -12.09 25.61 13.93
N GLN A 29 -12.28 24.83 15.00
CA GLN A 29 -12.57 25.35 16.34
C GLN A 29 -11.42 26.16 16.95
N ILE A 30 -10.19 25.85 16.57
CA ILE A 30 -9.00 26.58 16.99
C ILE A 30 -8.87 27.87 16.17
N THR A 31 -9.23 27.79 14.87
CA THR A 31 -9.06 28.84 13.86
C THR A 31 -7.61 29.35 13.86
N PRO A 32 -6.66 28.57 13.29
CA PRO A 32 -5.25 28.95 13.30
C PRO A 32 -5.06 30.37 12.77
N ASP A 33 -4.20 31.15 13.43
CA ASP A 33 -3.83 32.48 12.99
C ASP A 33 -3.21 32.43 11.58
N ASP A 34 -3.45 33.45 10.76
CA ASP A 34 -2.87 33.63 9.43
C ASP A 34 -1.33 33.64 9.46
N SER A 35 -0.75 33.91 10.63
CA SER A 35 0.69 33.81 10.86
C SER A 35 1.24 32.38 10.82
N ILE A 36 0.40 31.34 10.94
CA ILE A 36 0.81 29.92 10.93
C ILE A 36 0.68 29.37 9.51
N PRO A 37 1.80 29.15 8.79
CA PRO A 37 1.71 28.68 7.42
C PRO A 37 1.56 27.16 7.33
N PHE A 38 0.95 26.74 6.23
CA PHE A 38 0.92 25.35 5.76
C PHE A 38 1.62 25.27 4.40
N PHE A 39 2.02 24.08 3.98
CA PHE A 39 2.69 23.88 2.70
C PHE A 39 2.02 22.77 1.90
N LEU A 40 1.54 23.10 0.71
CA LEU A 40 0.92 22.15 -0.21
C LEU A 40 1.98 21.69 -1.22
N ALA A 41 2.40 20.43 -1.11
CA ALA A 41 3.29 19.78 -2.04
C ALA A 41 2.54 18.90 -3.04
N LYS A 42 3.06 18.82 -4.27
CA LYS A 42 2.64 17.90 -5.32
C LYS A 42 3.82 17.04 -5.72
N TYR A 43 3.59 15.74 -5.82
CA TYR A 43 4.58 14.74 -6.21
C TYR A 43 4.05 13.92 -7.39
N GLU A 44 4.86 13.77 -8.43
CA GLU A 44 4.60 12.89 -9.56
C GLU A 44 4.68 11.43 -9.17
N PHE A 45 4.12 10.55 -10.00
CA PHE A 45 4.12 9.12 -9.73
C PHE A 45 5.55 8.58 -9.56
N GLY A 46 5.74 7.80 -8.49
CA GLY A 46 6.98 7.10 -8.18
C GLY A 46 8.11 7.99 -7.66
N GLU A 47 7.82 9.26 -7.37
CA GLU A 47 8.73 10.12 -6.62
C GLU A 47 8.71 9.78 -5.14
N HIS A 48 9.89 9.67 -4.53
CA HIS A 48 10.06 9.42 -3.10
C HIS A 48 10.18 10.74 -2.35
N PHE A 49 9.22 11.02 -1.47
CA PHE A 49 9.29 12.19 -0.58
C PHE A 49 9.79 11.85 0.82
N GLY A 50 9.99 10.57 1.11
CA GLY A 50 10.74 10.09 2.26
C GLY A 50 11.53 8.83 1.90
N VAL A 51 12.82 8.82 2.21
CA VAL A 51 13.69 7.65 2.04
C VAL A 51 14.40 7.42 3.36
N LYS A 52 13.97 6.39 4.10
CA LYS A 52 14.43 6.15 5.48
C LYS A 52 14.25 7.44 6.30
N ASN A 53 15.30 7.89 6.96
CA ASN A 53 15.30 9.04 7.85
C ASN A 53 15.47 10.38 7.13
N HIS A 54 15.28 10.42 5.81
CA HIS A 54 15.44 11.63 5.00
C HIS A 54 14.13 12.03 4.33
N ALA A 55 13.68 13.25 4.60
CA ALA A 55 12.61 13.91 3.87
C ALA A 55 13.14 14.59 2.60
N TYR A 56 12.36 14.53 1.52
CA TYR A 56 12.66 15.21 0.25
C TYR A 56 11.52 16.15 -0.10
N LEU A 57 11.87 17.38 -0.48
CA LEU A 57 10.91 18.42 -0.85
C LEU A 57 11.14 18.88 -2.30
N PRO A 58 10.07 19.28 -3.03
CA PRO A 58 10.22 19.91 -4.33
C PRO A 58 10.94 21.26 -4.22
N THR A 59 11.92 21.47 -5.09
CA THR A 59 12.55 22.77 -5.32
C THR A 59 11.73 23.61 -6.30
N ALA A 60 12.07 24.90 -6.46
CA ALA A 60 11.49 25.76 -7.49
C ALA A 60 11.66 25.21 -8.92
N SER A 61 12.66 24.34 -9.14
CA SER A 61 12.90 23.66 -10.42
C SER A 61 12.06 22.39 -10.63
N GLY A 62 11.26 21.99 -9.63
CA GLY A 62 10.50 20.74 -9.62
C GLY A 62 11.34 19.48 -9.34
N LYS A 63 12.65 19.61 -9.11
CA LYS A 63 13.49 18.52 -8.60
C LYS A 63 13.27 18.30 -7.12
N LEU A 64 13.33 17.05 -6.67
CA LEU A 64 13.31 16.72 -5.26
C LEU A 64 14.72 16.82 -4.66
N GLU A 65 14.82 17.52 -3.54
CA GLU A 65 16.07 17.67 -2.79
C GLU A 65 15.84 17.31 -1.32
N LYS A 66 16.89 16.80 -0.65
CA LYS A 66 16.82 16.54 0.79
C LYS A 66 16.50 17.83 1.53
N ILE A 67 15.65 17.74 2.55
CA ILE A 67 15.15 18.93 3.27
C ILE A 67 16.26 19.79 3.87
N ASP A 68 17.36 19.18 4.32
CA ASP A 68 18.54 19.85 4.89
C ASP A 68 19.65 20.14 3.86
N SER A 69 19.36 19.97 2.57
CA SER A 69 20.30 20.30 1.50
C SER A 69 20.48 21.81 1.33
N LYS A 70 21.64 22.22 0.81
CA LYS A 70 21.91 23.60 0.38
C LYS A 70 21.04 24.09 -0.79
N HIS A 71 20.32 23.18 -1.44
CA HIS A 71 19.46 23.45 -2.59
C HIS A 71 17.99 23.61 -2.19
N THR A 72 17.66 23.33 -0.93
CA THR A 72 16.33 23.56 -0.37
C THR A 72 16.19 25.03 0.03
N ASP A 73 15.01 25.59 -0.23
CA ASP A 73 14.69 26.96 0.16
C ASP A 73 14.83 27.14 1.68
N ASN A 74 15.52 28.21 2.11
CA ASN A 74 15.70 28.55 3.51
C ASN A 74 14.37 28.73 4.26
N GLU A 75 13.32 29.24 3.59
CA GLU A 75 11.99 29.37 4.17
C GLU A 75 11.37 27.98 4.41
N LEU A 76 11.48 27.06 3.45
CA LEU A 76 11.00 25.68 3.62
C LEU A 76 11.73 24.98 4.76
N PHE A 77 13.06 25.10 4.83
CA PHE A 77 13.82 24.50 5.92
C PHE A 77 13.47 25.10 7.28
N LYS A 78 13.24 26.42 7.35
CA LYS A 78 12.80 27.08 8.59
C LYS A 78 11.48 26.52 9.13
N HIS A 79 10.54 26.18 8.25
CA HIS A 79 9.21 25.72 8.67
C HIS A 79 9.06 24.19 8.74
N LEU A 80 9.82 23.44 7.95
CA LEU A 80 9.67 21.99 7.82
C LEU A 80 10.91 21.21 8.27
N GLY A 81 12.04 21.90 8.52
CA GLY A 81 13.34 21.29 8.83
C GLY A 81 13.38 20.47 10.12
N TYR A 82 12.36 20.59 10.98
CA TYR A 82 12.16 19.69 12.12
C TYR A 82 12.02 18.22 11.67
N GLY A 83 11.55 17.98 10.44
CA GLY A 83 11.45 16.65 9.84
C GLY A 83 12.73 16.12 9.18
N LYS A 84 13.90 16.74 9.36
CA LYS A 84 15.15 16.34 8.67
C LYS A 84 15.65 14.93 8.95
N ASN A 85 15.30 14.38 10.11
CA ASN A 85 15.66 13.03 10.54
C ASN A 85 14.46 12.06 10.48
N SER A 86 13.36 12.49 9.87
CA SER A 86 12.10 11.75 9.74
C SER A 86 11.34 12.34 8.54
N LEU A 87 10.07 12.68 8.72
CA LEU A 87 9.25 13.43 7.76
C LEU A 87 8.57 14.58 8.50
N PRO A 88 8.31 15.74 7.89
CA PRO A 88 7.42 16.71 8.52
C PRO A 88 6.03 16.09 8.75
N LEU A 89 5.30 16.54 9.77
CA LEU A 89 3.90 16.18 9.96
C LEU A 89 3.15 16.51 8.67
N GLY A 90 2.42 15.56 8.14
CA GLY A 90 1.71 15.77 6.89
C GLY A 90 0.41 14.99 6.78
N MET A 91 -0.44 15.45 5.87
CA MET A 91 -1.71 14.83 5.52
C MET A 91 -1.79 14.65 4.00
N ILE A 92 -2.19 13.47 3.57
CA ILE A 92 -2.46 13.19 2.17
C ILE A 92 -3.80 13.82 1.80
N LEU A 93 -3.83 14.68 0.79
CA LEU A 93 -5.05 15.35 0.31
C LEU A 93 -5.59 14.76 -1.00
N ASP A 94 -4.74 14.14 -1.82
CA ASP A 94 -5.15 13.53 -3.08
C ASP A 94 -4.19 12.39 -3.44
N LYS A 95 -4.77 11.33 -4.02
CA LYS A 95 -4.13 10.07 -4.40
C LYS A 95 -3.50 9.29 -3.24
N TYR A 96 -3.16 8.04 -3.50
CA TYR A 96 -2.51 7.17 -2.52
C TYR A 96 -0.99 7.32 -2.54
N CYS A 97 -0.37 7.06 -1.40
CA CYS A 97 1.07 6.93 -1.21
C CYS A 97 1.39 5.55 -0.63
N GLU A 98 2.50 4.97 -1.05
CA GLU A 98 2.96 3.65 -0.58
C GLU A 98 4.15 3.79 0.36
N TRP A 99 3.97 3.29 1.57
CA TRP A 99 5.05 3.07 2.53
C TRP A 99 5.67 1.69 2.27
N HIS A 100 6.99 1.61 2.23
CA HIS A 100 7.68 0.39 1.83
C HIS A 100 9.11 0.30 2.38
N TYR A 101 9.64 -0.92 2.40
CA TYR A 101 11.03 -1.22 2.68
C TYR A 101 11.79 -1.54 1.39
N PHE A 102 13.08 -1.19 1.37
CA PHE A 102 14.02 -1.71 0.38
C PHE A 102 14.64 -3.00 0.89
N GLY A 103 14.42 -4.10 0.17
CA GLY A 103 15.11 -5.36 0.38
C GLY A 103 16.36 -5.51 -0.50
N GLU A 104 16.81 -6.75 -0.64
CA GLU A 104 17.95 -7.08 -1.52
C GLU A 104 17.66 -6.68 -2.97
N ASN A 105 18.69 -6.19 -3.67
CA ASN A 105 18.61 -5.70 -5.05
C ASN A 105 17.55 -4.60 -5.26
N GLU A 106 17.38 -3.72 -4.26
CA GLU A 106 16.42 -2.60 -4.28
C GLU A 106 14.96 -3.01 -4.45
N ARG A 107 14.63 -4.28 -4.18
CA ARG A 107 13.25 -4.76 -4.25
C ARG A 107 12.38 -4.04 -3.22
N ILE A 108 11.23 -3.56 -3.68
CA ILE A 108 10.24 -2.88 -2.85
C ILE A 108 9.33 -3.91 -2.18
N PHE A 109 9.13 -3.76 -0.87
CA PHE A 109 8.16 -4.51 -0.07
C PHE A 109 7.18 -3.53 0.56
N PRO A 110 5.90 -3.49 0.12
CA PRO A 110 4.92 -2.57 0.68
C PRO A 110 4.60 -2.93 2.12
N ASP A 111 4.66 -1.92 2.98
CA ASP A 111 4.24 -1.99 4.38
C ASP A 111 2.77 -1.62 4.50
N CYS A 112 2.41 -0.44 3.98
CA CYS A 112 1.03 0.01 3.89
C CYS A 112 0.83 0.99 2.74
N VAL A 113 -0.43 1.18 2.35
CA VAL A 113 -0.83 2.19 1.37
C VAL A 113 -1.84 3.12 2.01
N GLN A 114 -1.56 4.42 1.98
CA GLN A 114 -2.37 5.43 2.63
C GLN A 114 -2.95 6.41 1.61
N GLY A 115 -4.25 6.69 1.74
CA GLY A 115 -4.98 7.56 0.83
C GLY A 115 -5.32 8.92 1.42
N PRO A 116 -6.16 9.70 0.72
CA PRO A 116 -6.64 11.00 1.19
C PRO A 116 -7.20 10.95 2.62
N GLY A 117 -6.82 11.93 3.43
CA GLY A 117 -7.21 12.07 4.83
C GLY A 117 -6.28 11.40 5.84
N ALA A 118 -5.38 10.52 5.38
CA ALA A 118 -4.37 9.92 6.24
C ALA A 118 -3.33 10.96 6.69
N ILE A 119 -3.03 10.94 7.99
CA ILE A 119 -2.04 11.81 8.62
C ILE A 119 -0.86 10.95 9.02
N PHE A 120 0.36 11.39 8.68
CA PHE A 120 1.60 10.68 8.97
C PHE A 120 2.54 11.51 9.84
N ASN A 121 3.44 10.83 10.53
CA ASN A 121 4.36 11.38 11.53
C ASN A 121 3.71 12.22 12.64
N MET A 122 2.55 11.79 13.16
CA MET A 122 1.92 12.42 14.34
C MET A 122 2.78 12.34 15.61
N GLN A 123 3.72 11.40 15.68
CA GLN A 123 4.65 11.20 16.81
C GLN A 123 5.51 12.43 17.10
N VAL A 124 5.75 13.29 16.11
CA VAL A 124 6.53 14.52 16.28
C VAL A 124 5.90 15.50 17.25
N VAL A 125 4.57 15.44 17.44
CA VAL A 125 3.84 16.24 18.43
C VAL A 125 4.13 15.78 19.86
N PHE A 126 4.63 14.56 20.05
CA PHE A 126 4.92 13.98 21.37
C PHE A 126 6.41 13.77 21.63
N ASP A 127 7.28 14.23 20.72
CA ASP A 127 8.74 13.99 20.76
C ASP A 127 9.12 12.49 20.73
N GLU A 128 8.25 11.67 20.09
CA GLU A 128 8.37 10.22 19.95
C GLU A 128 8.75 9.78 18.51
N ASP A 129 9.25 10.70 17.68
CA ASP A 129 9.56 10.43 16.27
C ASP A 129 10.94 9.77 16.07
N LYS A 130 11.59 9.29 17.13
CA LYS A 130 12.83 8.51 17.03
C LYS A 130 12.51 7.02 17.04
N THR A 131 11.95 6.53 15.95
CA THR A 131 11.55 5.12 15.79
C THR A 131 12.53 4.34 14.91
N ILE A 132 12.49 3.02 15.02
CA ILE A 132 13.19 2.14 14.08
C ILE A 132 12.64 2.35 12.67
N ASP A 133 11.31 2.46 12.54
CA ASP A 133 10.60 2.66 11.28
C ASP A 133 11.15 3.86 10.50
N ASN A 134 11.44 4.97 11.19
CA ASN A 134 12.03 6.15 10.55
C ASN A 134 13.42 5.88 9.94
N ASN A 135 14.12 4.82 10.33
CA ASN A 135 15.42 4.45 9.74
C ASN A 135 15.32 3.42 8.59
N VAL A 136 14.16 2.78 8.41
CA VAL A 136 14.00 1.66 7.46
C VAL A 136 12.91 1.89 6.42
N LEU A 137 11.85 2.57 6.79
CA LEU A 137 10.66 2.77 5.97
C LEU A 137 10.87 3.96 5.04
N SER A 138 10.37 3.83 3.82
CA SER A 138 10.38 4.88 2.79
C SER A 138 8.96 5.08 2.29
N VAL A 139 8.71 6.22 1.65
CA VAL A 139 7.39 6.57 1.12
C VAL A 139 7.50 7.19 -0.26
N SER A 140 6.63 6.74 -1.16
CA SER A 140 6.51 7.24 -2.52
C SER A 140 5.10 7.76 -2.81
N ALA A 141 5.03 8.72 -3.72
CA ALA A 141 3.78 9.12 -4.34
C ALA A 141 3.30 8.03 -5.30
N GLY A 142 2.10 7.50 -5.04
CA GLY A 142 1.56 6.36 -5.76
C GLY A 142 2.07 5.01 -5.26
N ALA A 143 1.37 3.97 -5.72
CA ALA A 143 1.68 2.59 -5.39
C ALA A 143 2.74 2.01 -6.34
N LEU A 144 3.98 1.95 -5.87
CA LEU A 144 5.10 1.39 -6.62
C LEU A 144 4.95 -0.13 -6.78
N SER A 145 4.42 -0.84 -5.80
CA SER A 145 4.23 -2.30 -5.87
C SER A 145 3.09 -2.74 -6.80
N SER A 146 2.60 -1.84 -7.66
CA SER A 146 1.60 -2.12 -8.67
C SER A 146 2.19 -2.91 -9.84
N PHE A 147 1.41 -3.83 -10.42
CA PHE A 147 1.88 -4.68 -11.50
C PHE A 147 0.76 -5.09 -12.47
N LEU A 148 1.09 -5.28 -13.75
CA LEU A 148 0.23 -5.95 -14.71
C LEU A 148 0.07 -7.43 -14.38
N LEU A 149 -1.18 -7.89 -14.28
CA LEU A 149 -1.54 -9.28 -14.07
C LEU A 149 -1.10 -10.17 -15.24
N PRO A 150 -1.34 -9.80 -16.52
CA PRO A 150 -0.81 -10.55 -17.65
C PRO A 150 0.72 -10.52 -17.71
N ASN A 151 1.31 -11.59 -18.26
CA ASN A 151 2.76 -11.66 -18.42
C ASN A 151 3.27 -10.68 -19.49
N ILE A 152 4.13 -9.76 -19.08
CA ILE A 152 4.75 -8.75 -19.95
C ILE A 152 6.26 -8.96 -20.19
N GLY A 153 6.80 -10.15 -19.89
CA GLY A 153 8.23 -10.47 -20.05
C GLY A 153 8.73 -10.71 -21.48
N CYS A 154 7.92 -10.53 -22.53
CA CYS A 154 8.35 -10.73 -23.92
C CYS A 154 9.28 -9.59 -24.39
N GLN A 155 10.57 -9.89 -24.53
CA GLN A 155 11.58 -8.91 -24.97
C GLN A 155 11.23 -8.25 -26.32
N ARG A 156 10.74 -9.01 -27.31
CA ARG A 156 10.39 -8.48 -28.64
C ARG A 156 9.26 -7.44 -28.57
N LYS A 157 8.24 -7.67 -27.75
CA LYS A 157 7.13 -6.72 -27.54
C LYS A 157 7.60 -5.53 -26.69
N HIS A 158 8.39 -5.77 -25.63
CA HIS A 158 8.94 -4.73 -24.75
C HIS A 158 9.83 -3.72 -25.47
N VAL A 159 10.65 -4.15 -26.44
CA VAL A 159 11.50 -3.25 -27.24
C VAL A 159 10.70 -2.14 -27.95
N ARG A 160 9.40 -2.36 -28.21
CA ARG A 160 8.51 -1.32 -28.77
C ARG A 160 8.27 -0.19 -27.76
N ILE A 161 8.00 -0.54 -26.50
CA ILE A 161 7.87 0.42 -25.40
C ILE A 161 9.20 1.17 -25.21
N GLN A 162 10.33 0.45 -25.16
CA GLN A 162 11.65 1.06 -24.98
C GLN A 162 11.94 2.13 -26.03
N LYS A 163 11.64 1.83 -27.31
CA LYS A 163 11.86 2.78 -28.40
C LYS A 163 10.90 3.96 -28.38
N HIS A 164 9.64 3.75 -27.99
CA HIS A 164 8.62 4.79 -28.06
C HIS A 164 8.66 5.75 -26.84
N TYR A 165 8.92 5.22 -25.64
CA TYR A 165 8.88 5.97 -24.38
C TYR A 165 10.26 6.13 -23.73
N ASN A 166 11.35 5.89 -24.47
CA ASN A 166 12.72 6.04 -23.98
C ASN A 166 13.01 5.27 -22.66
N VAL A 167 12.40 4.09 -22.50
CA VAL A 167 12.59 3.21 -21.34
C VAL A 167 13.91 2.48 -21.48
N SER A 168 14.78 2.65 -20.48
CA SER A 168 16.10 2.03 -20.38
C SER A 168 16.03 0.60 -19.81
N VAL A 169 15.04 0.33 -18.96
CA VAL A 169 14.88 -0.95 -18.25
C VAL A 169 14.50 -2.08 -19.21
N SER A 170 15.10 -3.26 -19.03
CA SER A 170 14.82 -4.47 -19.81
C SER A 170 13.41 -5.03 -19.56
N ALA A 171 12.97 -6.00 -20.36
CA ALA A 171 11.67 -6.64 -20.12
C ALA A 171 11.64 -7.29 -18.73
N PRO A 172 10.55 -7.13 -17.97
CA PRO A 172 10.51 -7.55 -16.58
C PRO A 172 10.42 -9.07 -16.48
N LYS A 173 11.18 -9.64 -15.54
CA LYS A 173 11.15 -11.08 -15.25
C LYS A 173 10.16 -11.42 -14.15
N SER A 174 9.79 -10.44 -13.32
CA SER A 174 8.88 -10.60 -12.20
C SER A 174 7.99 -9.36 -12.02
N PRO A 175 6.82 -9.50 -11.35
CA PRO A 175 5.98 -8.35 -11.01
C PRO A 175 6.70 -7.25 -10.23
N TYR A 176 7.73 -7.59 -9.45
CA TYR A 176 8.51 -6.63 -8.66
C TYR A 176 9.33 -5.65 -9.49
N GLU A 177 9.59 -5.96 -10.76
CA GLU A 177 10.36 -5.10 -11.67
C GLU A 177 9.46 -4.11 -12.43
N HIS A 178 8.14 -4.27 -12.36
CA HIS A 178 7.20 -3.50 -13.17
C HIS A 178 7.24 -2.00 -12.83
N TYR A 179 7.45 -1.64 -11.57
CA TYR A 179 7.43 -0.24 -11.12
C TYR A 179 8.50 0.62 -11.81
N GLN A 180 9.69 0.06 -12.08
CA GLN A 180 10.78 0.78 -12.74
C GLN A 180 10.38 1.16 -14.16
N ILE A 181 9.77 0.21 -14.87
CA ILE A 181 9.26 0.41 -16.23
C ILE A 181 8.12 1.43 -16.21
N PHE A 182 7.16 1.29 -15.30
CA PHE A 182 6.04 2.21 -15.21
C PHE A 182 6.50 3.63 -14.89
N LYS A 183 7.48 3.80 -13.99
CA LYS A 183 8.07 5.09 -13.67
C LYS A 183 8.71 5.72 -14.91
N GLU A 184 9.58 5.01 -15.62
CA GLU A 184 10.22 5.53 -16.83
C GLU A 184 9.19 5.88 -17.93
N ILE A 185 8.17 5.05 -18.13
CA ILE A 185 7.09 5.33 -19.08
C ILE A 185 6.36 6.64 -18.71
N LEU A 186 6.00 6.80 -17.44
CA LEU A 186 5.17 7.93 -17.00
C LEU A 186 5.97 9.24 -16.90
N GLN A 187 7.29 9.16 -16.75
CA GLN A 187 8.21 10.29 -16.78
C GLN A 187 8.61 10.70 -18.21
N ASP A 188 8.33 9.86 -19.21
CA ASP A 188 8.58 10.21 -20.60
C ASP A 188 7.67 11.35 -21.08
N LYS A 189 8.24 12.22 -21.93
CA LYS A 189 7.55 13.41 -22.44
C LYS A 189 6.31 13.08 -23.28
N ASN A 190 6.22 11.87 -23.83
CA ASN A 190 5.11 11.46 -24.68
C ASN A 190 3.90 10.93 -23.90
N THR A 191 4.03 10.64 -22.60
CA THR A 191 2.95 10.03 -21.81
C THR A 191 2.04 11.05 -21.15
N GLN A 192 2.56 12.26 -20.85
CA GLN A 192 1.93 13.38 -20.14
C GLN A 192 0.72 13.03 -19.24
N PRO A 193 0.87 12.13 -18.25
CA PRO A 193 -0.21 11.88 -17.31
C PRO A 193 -0.28 13.07 -16.34
N ASN A 194 -1.43 13.75 -16.27
CA ASN A 194 -1.69 14.79 -15.26
C ASN A 194 -2.00 14.13 -13.90
N TRP A 195 -1.06 13.34 -13.40
CA TRP A 195 -1.18 12.58 -12.16
C TRP A 195 -0.17 13.08 -11.13
N TYR A 196 -0.67 13.45 -9.95
CA TYR A 196 0.15 13.82 -8.82
C TYR A 196 -0.55 13.45 -7.52
N SER A 197 0.22 13.08 -6.49
CA SER A 197 -0.27 13.08 -5.12
C SER A 197 -0.14 14.46 -4.51
N GLN A 198 -1.11 14.87 -3.68
CA GLN A 198 -1.08 16.13 -2.95
C GLN A 198 -0.87 15.87 -1.46
N ILE A 199 0.15 16.52 -0.88
CA ILE A 199 0.50 16.41 0.54
C ILE A 199 0.43 17.79 1.17
N LEU A 200 -0.30 17.91 2.27
CA LEU A 200 -0.32 19.09 3.13
C LEU A 200 0.65 18.89 4.28
N TYR A 201 1.72 19.69 4.34
CA TYR A 201 2.63 19.73 5.48
C TYR A 201 2.28 20.86 6.44
N PHE A 202 2.47 20.56 7.73
CA PHE A 202 2.23 21.49 8.83
C PHE A 202 3.56 22.14 9.23
N SER A 203 3.58 23.44 9.51
CA SER A 203 4.81 24.13 9.90
C SER A 203 5.24 23.80 11.33
N GLU A 204 6.52 24.01 11.65
CA GLU A 204 7.07 23.84 13.00
C GLU A 204 6.32 24.69 14.03
N GLN A 205 5.86 25.88 13.62
CA GLN A 205 5.03 26.75 14.45
C GLN A 205 3.71 26.06 14.82
N PHE A 206 3.01 25.44 13.86
CA PHE A 206 1.81 24.65 14.13
C PHE A 206 2.10 23.53 15.16
N ILE A 207 3.23 22.83 15.02
CA ILE A 207 3.62 21.76 15.96
C ILE A 207 3.83 22.31 17.37
N LYS A 208 4.52 23.45 17.51
CA LYS A 208 4.75 24.09 18.82
C LYS A 208 3.45 24.50 19.48
N GLU A 209 2.51 25.06 18.72
CA GLU A 209 1.18 25.38 19.23
C GLU A 209 0.45 24.12 19.73
N VAL A 210 0.47 23.01 18.97
CA VAL A 210 -0.17 21.76 19.41
C VAL A 210 0.48 21.22 20.69
N LYS A 211 1.80 21.39 20.85
CA LYS A 211 2.56 20.89 21.99
C LYS A 211 2.25 21.63 23.27
N ASP A 212 2.30 22.96 23.19
CA ASP A 212 2.50 23.83 24.34
C ASP A 212 1.29 24.74 24.66
N ASN A 213 0.31 24.85 23.74
CA ASN A 213 -0.85 25.72 23.91
C ASN A 213 -2.11 24.93 24.30
N ASP A 214 -2.69 25.25 25.47
CA ASP A 214 -3.90 24.61 25.99
C ASP A 214 -5.11 24.72 25.06
N LYS A 215 -5.21 25.78 24.25
CA LYS A 215 -6.28 25.93 23.25
C LYS A 215 -6.26 24.80 22.20
N TRP A 216 -5.09 24.18 22.00
CA TRP A 216 -4.87 23.13 21.02
C TRP A 216 -4.95 21.72 21.62
N LEU A 217 -5.25 21.59 22.91
CA LEU A 217 -5.28 20.31 23.62
C LEU A 217 -6.18 19.27 22.93
N LYS A 218 -7.33 19.69 22.39
CA LYS A 218 -8.25 18.80 21.66
C LYS A 218 -7.58 18.19 20.42
N LEU A 219 -6.75 18.95 19.71
CA LEU A 219 -5.99 18.46 18.57
C LEU A 219 -4.87 17.51 19.01
N LYS A 220 -4.17 17.83 20.10
CA LYS A 220 -3.17 16.93 20.69
C LYS A 220 -3.80 15.58 21.09
N LEU A 221 -4.97 15.60 21.73
CA LEU A 221 -5.70 14.38 22.10
C LEU A 221 -6.16 13.59 20.86
N TYR A 222 -6.59 14.27 19.80
CA TYR A 222 -6.93 13.62 18.53
C TYR A 222 -5.74 12.84 17.95
N PHE A 223 -4.55 13.45 17.91
CA PHE A 223 -3.34 12.76 17.45
C PHE A 223 -2.97 11.57 18.34
N SER A 224 -3.10 11.70 19.66
CA SER A 224 -2.84 10.60 20.60
C SER A 224 -3.81 9.43 20.41
N GLU A 225 -5.10 9.68 20.21
CA GLU A 225 -6.09 8.64 19.93
C GLU A 225 -5.81 7.95 18.59
N SER A 226 -5.48 8.73 17.55
CA SER A 226 -5.16 8.21 16.23
C SER A 226 -3.91 7.30 16.24
N LEU A 227 -2.87 7.69 16.98
CA LEU A 227 -1.67 6.86 17.18
C LEU A 227 -1.98 5.55 17.91
N ARG A 228 -2.77 5.60 19.00
CA ARG A 228 -3.15 4.40 19.77
C ARG A 228 -3.94 3.40 18.92
N LYS A 229 -4.91 3.88 18.12
CA LYS A 229 -5.67 3.03 17.19
C LYS A 229 -4.76 2.29 16.22
N LYS A 230 -3.77 2.99 15.64
CA LYS A 230 -2.79 2.39 14.72
C LYS A 230 -1.98 1.27 15.39
N ILE A 231 -1.53 1.47 16.63
CA ILE A 231 -0.73 0.49 17.38
C ILE A 231 -1.56 -0.78 17.69
N THR A 232 -2.82 -0.62 18.07
CA THR A 232 -3.70 -1.75 18.47
C THR A 232 -4.13 -2.69 17.33
N GLN A 233 -3.88 -2.36 16.07
CA GLN A 233 -4.32 -3.15 14.92
C GLN A 233 -3.33 -4.25 14.49
N ASN A 234 -2.12 -4.30 15.07
CA ASN A 234 -1.05 -5.19 14.61
C ASN A 234 -1.14 -6.63 15.20
N THR A 235 -1.26 -7.66 14.35
CA THR A 235 -1.25 -9.08 14.77
C THR A 235 0.09 -9.56 15.32
N TYR A 236 1.18 -8.84 15.08
CA TYR A 236 2.49 -9.19 15.65
C TYR A 236 2.66 -8.69 17.08
N ASP A 237 1.58 -8.19 17.70
CA ASP A 237 1.52 -8.07 19.15
C ASP A 237 1.78 -9.44 19.82
N ALA A 238 2.44 -9.40 20.99
CA ALA A 238 2.94 -10.59 21.66
C ALA A 238 1.82 -11.60 21.95
N SER A 239 0.67 -11.11 22.43
CA SER A 239 -0.48 -11.94 22.76
C SER A 239 -1.09 -12.64 21.54
N CYS A 240 -1.16 -11.94 20.40
CA CYS A 240 -1.69 -12.53 19.18
C CYS A 240 -0.73 -13.61 18.64
N ASN A 241 0.59 -13.36 18.67
CA ASN A 241 1.57 -14.34 18.24
C ASN A 241 1.55 -15.62 19.10
N ASP A 242 1.33 -15.48 20.41
CA ASP A 242 1.18 -16.63 21.33
C ASP A 242 -0.04 -17.48 20.95
N LEU A 243 -1.19 -16.87 20.61
CA LEU A 243 -2.38 -17.60 20.15
C LEU A 243 -2.12 -18.41 18.88
N PHE A 244 -1.40 -17.86 17.90
CA PHE A 244 -1.05 -18.60 16.70
C PHE A 244 -0.10 -19.78 16.96
N LEU A 245 0.75 -19.68 17.98
CA LEU A 245 1.69 -20.74 18.38
C LEU A 245 1.02 -21.82 19.23
N SER A 246 0.05 -21.45 20.07
CA SER A 246 -0.67 -22.38 20.96
C SER A 246 -1.84 -23.10 20.27
N ALA A 247 -2.26 -22.64 19.09
CA ALA A 247 -3.39 -23.19 18.34
C ALA A 247 -3.25 -24.70 18.08
N LYS A 248 -4.22 -25.48 18.57
CA LYS A 248 -4.17 -26.95 18.56
C LYS A 248 -4.75 -27.57 17.28
N LYS A 249 -5.80 -26.96 16.70
CA LYS A 249 -6.50 -27.49 15.51
C LYS A 249 -5.60 -27.51 14.27
N VAL A 250 -4.52 -26.73 14.29
CA VAL A 250 -3.55 -26.62 13.19
C VAL A 250 -2.53 -27.76 13.21
N ASN A 251 -2.18 -28.31 14.38
CA ASN A 251 -1.12 -29.31 14.54
C ASN A 251 -1.35 -30.60 13.72
N ARG A 252 -2.61 -30.97 13.46
CA ARG A 252 -2.97 -32.14 12.63
C ARG A 252 -2.46 -32.04 11.19
N PHE A 253 -2.26 -30.83 10.67
CA PHE A 253 -1.78 -30.61 9.29
C PHE A 253 -0.26 -30.56 9.18
N ARG A 254 0.47 -30.55 10.31
CA ARG A 254 1.94 -30.47 10.36
C ARG A 254 2.49 -29.38 9.42
N PRO A 255 2.01 -28.12 9.52
CA PRO A 255 2.42 -27.07 8.61
C PRO A 255 3.92 -26.80 8.74
N THR A 256 4.55 -26.45 7.62
CA THR A 256 5.92 -25.95 7.66
C THR A 256 5.93 -24.54 8.28
N PRO A 257 7.07 -24.06 8.82
CA PRO A 257 7.19 -22.70 9.33
C PRO A 257 6.76 -21.64 8.29
N PHE A 258 7.07 -21.87 7.00
CA PHE A 258 6.62 -21.01 5.91
C PHE A 258 5.09 -20.92 5.80
N ILE A 259 4.37 -22.05 5.92
CA ILE A 259 2.90 -22.06 5.86
C ILE A 259 2.31 -21.37 7.10
N MET A 260 2.88 -21.59 8.28
CA MET A 260 2.44 -20.92 9.51
C MET A 260 2.60 -19.40 9.40
N ASP A 261 3.77 -18.91 8.98
CA ASP A 261 4.00 -17.48 8.82
C ASP A 261 3.15 -16.86 7.71
N THR A 262 2.92 -17.60 6.63
CA THR A 262 2.01 -17.17 5.56
C THR A 262 0.58 -17.04 6.10
N ALA A 263 0.11 -18.01 6.90
CA ALA A 263 -1.20 -17.95 7.53
C ALA A 263 -1.32 -16.76 8.50
N LYS A 264 -0.32 -16.56 9.37
CA LYS A 264 -0.23 -15.39 10.26
C LYS A 264 -0.32 -14.08 9.48
N TYR A 265 0.43 -13.97 8.38
CA TYR A 265 0.40 -12.77 7.55
C TYR A 265 -0.97 -12.55 6.88
N ILE A 266 -1.64 -13.62 6.43
CA ILE A 266 -3.00 -13.53 5.88
C ILE A 266 -3.97 -13.01 6.95
N PHE A 267 -3.88 -13.46 8.20
CA PHE A 267 -4.67 -12.87 9.29
C PHE A 267 -4.29 -11.42 9.59
N ASN A 268 -3.03 -11.03 9.42
CA ASN A 268 -2.62 -9.62 9.49
C ASN A 268 -3.34 -8.77 8.43
N ILE A 269 -3.52 -9.30 7.21
CA ILE A 269 -4.35 -8.67 6.17
C ILE A 269 -5.80 -8.57 6.64
N CYS A 270 -6.38 -9.63 7.22
CA CYS A 270 -7.74 -9.61 7.76
C CYS A 270 -7.95 -8.53 8.83
N MET A 271 -6.93 -8.31 9.67
CA MET A 271 -6.95 -7.27 10.72
C MET A 271 -6.72 -5.85 10.20
N GLY A 272 -6.49 -5.68 8.90
CA GLY A 272 -6.30 -4.38 8.25
C GLY A 272 -4.88 -3.81 8.38
N SER A 273 -3.96 -4.55 9.02
CA SER A 273 -2.55 -4.15 9.18
C SER A 273 -1.62 -4.77 8.13
N GLY A 274 -2.05 -5.82 7.43
CA GLY A 274 -1.33 -6.41 6.29
C GLY A 274 -1.78 -5.86 4.94
N ILE A 275 -1.00 -6.16 3.90
CA ILE A 275 -1.26 -5.77 2.52
C ILE A 275 -1.50 -7.00 1.63
N GLY A 276 -2.64 -7.00 0.97
CA GLY A 276 -2.90 -7.84 -0.20
C GLY A 276 -2.82 -7.02 -1.48
N VAL A 277 -3.38 -7.53 -2.57
CA VAL A 277 -3.53 -6.77 -3.81
C VAL A 277 -4.95 -6.85 -4.35
N LYS A 278 -5.38 -5.84 -5.09
CA LYS A 278 -6.68 -5.83 -5.79
C LYS A 278 -6.55 -5.26 -7.19
N PRO A 279 -7.45 -5.58 -8.13
CA PRO A 279 -7.44 -4.94 -9.43
C PRO A 279 -7.81 -3.46 -9.29
N ALA A 280 -7.02 -2.58 -9.92
CA ALA A 280 -7.27 -1.15 -9.95
C ALA A 280 -8.27 -0.80 -11.06
N ILE A 281 -9.22 0.06 -10.70
CA ILE A 281 -10.32 0.50 -11.58
C ILE A 281 -10.34 2.02 -11.79
N ASP A 282 -9.39 2.73 -11.20
CA ASP A 282 -9.25 4.18 -11.28
C ASP A 282 -7.79 4.59 -11.14
N ASP A 283 -7.53 5.88 -11.35
CA ASP A 283 -6.19 6.44 -11.23
C ASP A 283 -5.87 6.91 -9.79
N GLN A 284 -6.43 6.30 -8.72
CA GLN A 284 -6.14 6.73 -7.34
C GLN A 284 -4.76 6.27 -6.85
N TYR A 285 -4.37 5.05 -7.21
CA TYR A 285 -3.11 4.43 -6.76
C TYR A 285 -1.95 4.74 -7.70
N PHE A 286 -2.21 4.77 -9.00
CA PHE A 286 -1.24 5.08 -10.06
C PHE A 286 -2.01 5.36 -11.37
N PRO A 287 -1.37 5.87 -12.44
CA PRO A 287 -2.03 6.14 -13.74
C PRO A 287 -2.47 4.88 -14.53
N VAL A 288 -3.51 4.18 -14.06
CA VAL A 288 -4.09 2.98 -14.67
C VAL A 288 -4.41 3.22 -16.14
N GLN A 289 -5.15 4.29 -16.45
CA GLN A 289 -5.62 4.52 -17.82
C GLN A 289 -4.46 4.65 -18.82
N ALA A 290 -3.40 5.36 -18.44
CA ALA A 290 -2.23 5.55 -19.28
C ALA A 290 -1.51 4.22 -19.53
N ILE A 291 -1.22 3.47 -18.46
CA ILE A 291 -0.50 2.18 -18.57
C ILE A 291 -1.31 1.15 -19.36
N GLN A 292 -2.63 1.05 -19.14
CA GLN A 292 -3.49 0.13 -19.90
C GLN A 292 -3.42 0.40 -21.40
N LYS A 293 -3.56 1.67 -21.81
CA LYS A 293 -3.50 2.05 -23.23
C LYS A 293 -2.15 1.74 -23.85
N ILE A 294 -1.06 2.03 -23.14
CA ILE A 294 0.31 1.79 -23.61
C ILE A 294 0.55 0.30 -23.86
N TYR A 295 0.18 -0.56 -22.91
CA TYR A 295 0.34 -2.00 -23.09
C TYR A 295 -0.64 -2.60 -24.10
N ASN A 296 -1.84 -2.04 -24.24
CA ASN A 296 -2.74 -2.47 -25.30
C ASN A 296 -2.18 -2.12 -26.69
N GLN A 297 -1.82 -0.85 -26.91
CA GLN A 297 -1.49 -0.32 -28.24
C GLN A 297 -0.03 -0.51 -28.65
N CYS A 298 0.92 -0.23 -27.77
CA CYS A 298 2.35 -0.26 -28.09
C CYS A 298 2.92 -1.68 -27.93
N TYR A 299 2.61 -2.32 -26.80
CA TYR A 299 3.06 -3.69 -26.51
C TYR A 299 2.30 -4.73 -27.35
N GLY A 300 1.00 -4.51 -27.57
CA GLY A 300 0.12 -5.48 -28.24
C GLY A 300 -0.24 -6.64 -27.31
N LEU A 301 -0.78 -6.30 -26.13
CA LEU A 301 -1.23 -7.27 -25.15
C LEU A 301 -2.50 -7.98 -25.65
N GLU A 302 -2.52 -9.30 -25.59
CA GLU A 302 -3.66 -10.12 -26.04
C GLU A 302 -4.72 -10.32 -24.94
N TYR A 303 -4.32 -10.03 -23.70
CA TYR A 303 -5.14 -10.16 -22.51
C TYR A 303 -5.60 -8.79 -22.01
N THR A 304 -6.66 -8.79 -21.22
CA THR A 304 -7.12 -7.59 -20.51
C THR A 304 -5.97 -7.03 -19.69
N PRO A 305 -5.60 -5.75 -19.85
CA PRO A 305 -4.48 -5.13 -19.14
C PRO A 305 -4.87 -4.83 -17.67
N THR A 306 -5.27 -5.87 -16.94
CA THR A 306 -5.65 -5.79 -15.53
C THR A 306 -4.42 -5.43 -14.72
N LEU A 307 -4.47 -4.28 -14.07
CA LEU A 307 -3.42 -3.81 -13.16
C LEU A 307 -3.83 -4.11 -11.73
N MET A 308 -2.91 -4.67 -10.98
CA MET A 308 -3.07 -5.00 -9.56
C MET A 308 -2.32 -3.96 -8.74
N VAL A 309 -2.94 -3.50 -7.65
CA VAL A 309 -2.37 -2.52 -6.72
C VAL A 309 -2.35 -3.08 -5.29
N PRO A 310 -1.35 -2.73 -4.47
CA PRO A 310 -1.37 -3.04 -3.05
C PRO A 310 -2.56 -2.39 -2.35
N SER A 311 -3.24 -3.14 -1.48
CA SER A 311 -4.39 -2.66 -0.70
C SER A 311 -4.53 -3.42 0.61
N SER A 312 -4.94 -2.71 1.65
CA SER A 312 -5.45 -3.33 2.88
C SER A 312 -6.89 -3.80 2.67
N LEU A 313 -7.35 -4.70 3.55
CA LEU A 313 -8.74 -5.13 3.66
C LEU A 313 -9.44 -4.28 4.73
N SER A 314 -9.84 -3.06 4.39
CA SER A 314 -10.40 -2.10 5.36
C SER A 314 -11.91 -1.92 5.25
N GLU A 315 -12.51 -2.13 4.07
CA GLU A 315 -13.91 -1.84 3.82
C GLU A 315 -14.77 -3.11 3.83
N LYS A 316 -16.02 -2.96 4.31
CA LYS A 316 -17.02 -4.02 4.28
C LYS A 316 -17.40 -4.34 2.83
N ASN A 317 -17.38 -5.62 2.46
CA ASN A 317 -17.52 -6.16 1.11
C ASN A 317 -16.36 -5.85 0.15
N ASP A 318 -15.22 -5.32 0.61
CA ASP A 318 -14.02 -5.31 -0.24
C ASP A 318 -13.39 -6.71 -0.27
N SER A 319 -12.60 -6.95 -1.30
CA SER A 319 -11.81 -8.17 -1.39
C SER A 319 -10.40 -7.90 -1.89
N VAL A 320 -9.45 -8.57 -1.26
CA VAL A 320 -8.03 -8.50 -1.60
C VAL A 320 -7.49 -9.91 -1.83
N TYR A 321 -6.38 -9.98 -2.55
CA TYR A 321 -5.78 -11.20 -3.04
C TYR A 321 -4.35 -11.32 -2.51
N TYR A 322 -4.01 -12.49 -1.99
CA TYR A 322 -2.68 -12.82 -1.54
C TYR A 322 -2.04 -13.88 -2.47
N PRO A 323 -1.02 -13.51 -3.26
CA PRO A 323 -0.30 -14.44 -4.12
C PRO A 323 0.84 -15.18 -3.41
N LEU A 324 0.80 -16.52 -3.38
CA LEU A 324 1.85 -17.34 -2.75
C LEU A 324 3.21 -17.26 -3.46
N GLN A 325 3.20 -17.10 -4.79
CA GLN A 325 4.42 -17.04 -5.60
C GLN A 325 5.04 -15.64 -5.67
N CYS A 326 4.27 -14.62 -5.29
CA CYS A 326 4.68 -13.23 -5.38
C CYS A 326 4.38 -12.48 -4.07
N PRO A 327 4.86 -12.95 -2.90
CA PRO A 327 4.49 -12.36 -1.63
C PRO A 327 4.97 -10.90 -1.55
N PHE A 328 4.04 -10.01 -1.20
CA PHE A 328 4.29 -8.58 -0.98
C PHE A 328 4.87 -8.29 0.40
N ALA A 329 4.89 -9.27 1.30
CA ALA A 329 5.63 -9.19 2.55
C ALA A 329 6.92 -9.99 2.51
N LYS A 330 7.90 -9.52 3.27
CA LYS A 330 9.09 -10.29 3.61
C LYS A 330 8.69 -11.36 4.63
N ILE A 331 8.27 -12.53 4.14
CA ILE A 331 8.14 -13.72 5.00
C ILE A 331 9.56 -14.15 5.38
N ASN A 332 9.88 -14.06 6.66
CA ASN A 332 11.23 -14.29 7.19
C ASN A 332 11.57 -15.78 7.33
N THR A 333 10.63 -16.70 7.13
CA THR A 333 10.88 -18.13 7.13
C THR A 333 11.27 -18.64 5.74
N PHE A 334 12.42 -19.31 5.68
CA PHE A 334 12.93 -19.90 4.45
C PHE A 334 12.06 -21.07 4.00
N LYS A 335 11.77 -21.15 2.69
CA LYS A 335 11.27 -22.38 2.08
C LYS A 335 12.38 -23.42 2.09
N THR A 336 12.29 -24.40 2.97
CA THR A 336 13.32 -25.45 3.14
C THR A 336 13.26 -26.54 2.06
N ASN A 337 12.11 -26.73 1.38
CA ASN A 337 11.94 -27.76 0.35
C ASN A 337 11.26 -27.19 -0.91
N GLN A 338 11.96 -27.21 -2.05
CA GLN A 338 11.45 -26.76 -3.37
C GLN A 338 10.68 -27.84 -4.14
N SER A 339 10.49 -29.04 -3.59
CA SER A 339 9.91 -30.19 -4.29
C SER A 339 8.37 -30.24 -4.28
N ASN A 340 7.70 -29.49 -3.41
CA ASN A 340 6.24 -29.48 -3.34
C ASN A 340 5.63 -28.61 -4.44
N SER A 341 4.57 -29.11 -5.09
CA SER A 341 3.82 -28.30 -6.04
C SER A 341 3.12 -27.15 -5.31
N THR A 342 3.01 -25.98 -5.96
CA THR A 342 2.31 -24.82 -5.37
C THR A 342 0.84 -25.11 -5.07
N LEU A 343 0.23 -26.04 -5.80
CA LEU A 343 -1.13 -26.50 -5.52
C LEU A 343 -1.21 -27.22 -4.16
N THR A 344 -0.26 -28.12 -3.88
CA THR A 344 -0.17 -28.82 -2.59
C THR A 344 0.12 -27.87 -1.43
N GLU A 345 0.98 -26.85 -1.66
CA GLU A 345 1.20 -25.78 -0.68
C GLU A 345 -0.10 -24.99 -0.40
N LEU A 346 -0.85 -24.64 -1.46
CA LEU A 346 -2.12 -23.93 -1.33
C LEU A 346 -3.18 -24.77 -0.59
N GLU A 347 -3.26 -26.08 -0.86
CA GLU A 347 -4.14 -27.00 -0.13
C GLU A 347 -3.79 -27.06 1.36
N THR A 348 -2.50 -27.10 1.68
CA THR A 348 -2.03 -27.12 3.07
C THR A 348 -2.35 -25.79 3.77
N LEU A 349 -2.08 -24.67 3.11
CA LEU A 349 -2.40 -23.33 3.61
C LEU A 349 -3.90 -23.16 3.84
N LYS A 350 -4.74 -23.63 2.91
CA LYS A 350 -6.20 -23.62 3.07
C LYS A 350 -6.62 -24.32 4.35
N ASN A 351 -6.14 -25.55 4.56
CA ASN A 351 -6.53 -26.34 5.72
C ASN A 351 -6.07 -25.67 7.03
N VAL A 352 -4.89 -25.06 7.03
CA VAL A 352 -4.35 -24.31 8.18
C VAL A 352 -5.16 -23.05 8.47
N LEU A 353 -5.48 -22.24 7.45
CA LEU A 353 -6.29 -21.03 7.63
C LEU A 353 -7.67 -21.34 8.18
N LEU A 354 -8.34 -22.34 7.63
CA LEU A 354 -9.66 -22.75 8.11
C LEU A 354 -9.61 -23.32 9.52
N ALA A 355 -8.53 -23.99 9.91
CA ALA A 355 -8.37 -24.50 11.26
C ALA A 355 -8.07 -23.41 12.29
N TYR A 356 -7.27 -22.40 11.92
CA TYR A 356 -7.12 -21.19 12.73
C TYR A 356 -8.46 -20.48 12.89
N GLN A 357 -9.20 -20.28 11.80
CA GLN A 357 -10.52 -19.68 11.83
C GLN A 357 -11.46 -20.44 12.77
N GLU A 358 -11.55 -21.77 12.63
CA GLU A 358 -12.38 -22.63 13.47
C GLU A 358 -12.00 -22.58 14.96
N GLU A 359 -10.74 -22.34 15.31
CA GLU A 359 -10.27 -22.23 16.69
C GLU A 359 -10.51 -20.83 17.26
N PHE A 360 -10.24 -19.80 16.47
CA PHE A 360 -10.39 -18.40 16.90
C PHE A 360 -11.84 -17.93 16.96
N THR A 361 -12.80 -18.70 16.42
CA THR A 361 -14.23 -18.44 16.54
C THR A 361 -14.91 -19.18 17.69
N GLU A 362 -14.16 -19.92 18.53
CA GLU A 362 -14.75 -20.63 19.68
C GLU A 362 -15.22 -19.65 20.77
N GLU A 363 -16.47 -19.79 21.22
CA GLU A 363 -17.07 -18.89 22.23
C GLU A 363 -16.39 -18.94 23.60
N ASN A 364 -15.71 -20.04 23.91
CA ASN A 364 -14.94 -20.22 25.15
C ASN A 364 -13.42 -20.22 24.90
N GLY A 365 -12.98 -19.81 23.70
CA GLY A 365 -11.58 -19.78 23.32
C GLY A 365 -10.85 -18.51 23.78
N ASP A 366 -9.52 -18.56 23.81
CA ASP A 366 -8.68 -17.44 24.27
C ASP A 366 -8.78 -16.20 23.37
N ALA A 367 -9.22 -16.36 22.12
CA ALA A 367 -9.45 -15.26 21.18
C ALA A 367 -10.79 -14.54 21.40
N PHE A 368 -11.73 -15.10 22.19
CA PHE A 368 -13.11 -14.63 22.27
C PHE A 368 -13.23 -13.13 22.56
N GLY A 369 -14.07 -12.43 21.80
CA GLY A 369 -14.32 -10.99 21.95
C GLY A 369 -13.19 -10.07 21.47
N SER A 370 -12.02 -10.61 21.11
CA SER A 370 -10.90 -9.83 20.55
C SER A 370 -11.13 -9.46 19.08
N SER A 371 -10.29 -8.56 18.57
CA SER A 371 -10.24 -8.25 17.13
C SER A 371 -9.97 -9.49 16.28
N LEU A 372 -9.16 -10.44 16.77
CA LEU A 372 -8.86 -11.69 16.06
C LEU A 372 -10.10 -12.58 15.94
N TYR A 373 -10.92 -12.67 16.99
CA TYR A 373 -12.20 -13.39 16.95
C TYR A 373 -13.16 -12.75 15.94
N GLN A 374 -13.31 -11.42 15.97
CA GLN A 374 -14.20 -10.70 15.06
C GLN A 374 -13.80 -10.89 13.59
N VAL A 375 -12.52 -10.71 13.25
CA VAL A 375 -12.09 -10.91 11.85
C VAL A 375 -12.18 -12.36 11.43
N SER A 376 -12.02 -13.32 12.34
CA SER A 376 -12.20 -14.75 12.04
C SER A 376 -13.66 -15.09 11.76
N MET A 377 -14.61 -14.40 12.41
CA MET A 377 -16.04 -14.56 12.12
C MET A 377 -16.47 -13.89 10.80
N GLU A 378 -15.89 -12.73 10.48
CA GLU A 378 -16.31 -11.90 9.35
C GLU A 378 -15.61 -12.26 8.02
N THR A 379 -14.42 -12.85 8.07
CA THR A 379 -13.62 -13.07 6.85
C THR A 379 -13.96 -14.37 6.13
N GLU A 380 -14.23 -14.31 4.83
CA GLU A 380 -14.33 -15.48 3.95
C GLU A 380 -13.03 -15.70 3.17
N PHE A 381 -12.54 -16.95 3.18
CA PHE A 381 -11.40 -17.37 2.36
C PHE A 381 -11.84 -18.14 1.11
N SER A 382 -11.38 -17.70 -0.05
CA SER A 382 -11.51 -18.43 -1.33
C SER A 382 -10.14 -18.70 -1.93
N PHE A 383 -9.94 -19.87 -2.53
CA PHE A 383 -8.62 -20.33 -3.00
C PHE A 383 -8.64 -20.54 -4.50
N TYR A 384 -7.62 -20.05 -5.21
CA TYR A 384 -7.54 -20.11 -6.67
C TYR A 384 -6.20 -20.68 -7.15
N HIS A 385 -6.28 -21.55 -8.16
CA HIS A 385 -5.11 -22.07 -8.85
C HIS A 385 -5.43 -22.30 -10.35
N TYR A 386 -4.56 -21.82 -11.25
CA TYR A 386 -4.80 -21.84 -12.71
C TYR A 386 -5.04 -23.25 -13.31
N LYS A 387 -4.47 -24.29 -12.69
CA LYS A 387 -4.69 -25.70 -13.09
C LYS A 387 -5.96 -26.34 -12.50
N SER A 388 -6.73 -25.62 -11.68
CA SER A 388 -7.94 -26.20 -11.10
C SER A 388 -9.01 -26.41 -12.18
N THR A 389 -9.73 -27.53 -12.07
CA THR A 389 -10.81 -27.93 -12.98
C THR A 389 -12.20 -27.51 -12.51
N GLY A 390 -12.30 -26.64 -11.48
CA GLY A 390 -13.56 -26.02 -11.02
C GLY A 390 -14.50 -26.91 -10.18
N LYS A 391 -14.22 -28.22 -10.08
CA LYS A 391 -14.98 -29.18 -9.25
C LYS A 391 -14.39 -29.42 -7.86
N GLN A 392 -13.37 -28.65 -7.49
CA GLN A 392 -12.58 -28.84 -6.28
C GLN A 392 -12.71 -27.63 -5.34
N THR A 393 -12.31 -27.82 -4.09
CA THR A 393 -12.28 -26.75 -3.07
C THR A 393 -11.32 -25.59 -3.39
N ILE A 394 -10.48 -25.76 -4.41
CA ILE A 394 -9.67 -24.70 -5.02
C ILE A 394 -10.30 -24.40 -6.39
N LYS A 395 -10.66 -23.15 -6.64
CA LYS A 395 -11.43 -22.69 -7.80
C LYS A 395 -10.54 -22.35 -8.99
N ASN A 396 -11.13 -22.34 -10.18
CA ASN A 396 -10.45 -21.83 -11.37
C ASN A 396 -10.54 -20.28 -11.38
N PRO A 397 -9.47 -19.55 -11.72
CA PRO A 397 -9.51 -18.08 -11.77
C PRO A 397 -10.56 -17.50 -12.73
N LEU A 398 -11.02 -18.25 -13.74
CA LEU A 398 -12.08 -17.79 -14.64
C LEU A 398 -13.39 -17.45 -13.89
N GLU A 399 -13.66 -18.09 -12.75
CA GLU A 399 -14.81 -17.78 -11.88
C GLU A 399 -14.74 -16.35 -11.28
N LEU A 400 -13.56 -15.70 -11.31
CA LEU A 400 -13.41 -14.31 -10.87
C LEU A 400 -14.09 -13.31 -11.80
N LEU A 401 -14.30 -13.65 -13.08
CA LEU A 401 -15.00 -12.75 -14.00
C LEU A 401 -16.46 -12.53 -13.61
N GLU A 402 -17.07 -13.51 -12.92
CA GLU A 402 -18.43 -13.42 -12.41
C GLU A 402 -18.47 -12.82 -10.99
N SER A 403 -17.53 -13.23 -10.14
CA SER A 403 -17.53 -12.87 -8.71
C SER A 403 -16.80 -11.55 -8.36
N ASP A 404 -15.90 -11.07 -9.21
CA ASP A 404 -15.21 -9.78 -9.07
C ASP A 404 -15.01 -9.11 -10.44
N LYS A 405 -15.96 -8.25 -10.80
CA LYS A 405 -15.99 -7.51 -12.08
C LYS A 405 -14.73 -6.65 -12.30
N ARG A 406 -13.95 -6.33 -11.26
CA ARG A 406 -12.72 -5.55 -11.39
C ARG A 406 -11.66 -6.26 -12.24
N PHE A 407 -11.69 -7.60 -12.34
CA PHE A 407 -10.78 -8.33 -13.23
C PHE A 407 -11.10 -8.16 -14.72
N ALA A 408 -12.36 -7.85 -15.06
CA ALA A 408 -12.79 -7.54 -16.43
C ALA A 408 -12.59 -6.07 -16.80
N PHE A 409 -12.16 -5.22 -15.86
CA PHE A 409 -12.05 -3.79 -16.07
C PHE A 409 -10.88 -3.42 -17.00
N SER A 410 -11.17 -2.59 -18.00
CA SER A 410 -10.17 -1.99 -18.89
C SER A 410 -10.71 -0.69 -19.46
N HIS A 411 -9.85 0.33 -19.54
CA HIS A 411 -10.11 1.55 -20.30
C HIS A 411 -9.89 1.40 -21.81
N CYS A 412 -9.51 0.20 -22.27
CA CYS A 412 -9.34 -0.10 -23.69
C CYS A 412 -10.65 -0.63 -24.27
N ASN A 413 -10.98 -0.23 -25.50
CA ASN A 413 -12.24 -0.62 -26.17
C ASN A 413 -12.24 -2.06 -26.71
N GLU A 414 -11.09 -2.73 -26.69
CA GLU A 414 -10.94 -4.07 -27.26
C GLU A 414 -11.36 -5.14 -26.24
N ILE A 415 -12.19 -6.08 -26.70
CA ILE A 415 -12.54 -7.26 -25.90
C ILE A 415 -11.36 -8.21 -25.93
N THR A 416 -10.69 -8.35 -24.80
CA THR A 416 -9.53 -9.22 -24.61
C THR A 416 -9.83 -10.33 -23.62
N SER A 417 -9.05 -11.41 -23.70
CA SER A 417 -9.20 -12.55 -22.79
C SER A 417 -8.65 -12.25 -21.40
N PHE A 418 -9.20 -12.88 -20.38
CA PHE A 418 -8.66 -12.81 -19.03
C PHE A 418 -7.40 -13.69 -18.87
N SER A 419 -6.34 -13.17 -18.25
CA SER A 419 -5.12 -13.94 -17.96
C SER A 419 -5.29 -14.81 -16.70
N SER A 420 -6.07 -15.88 -16.83
CA SER A 420 -6.28 -16.86 -15.76
C SER A 420 -5.02 -17.68 -15.42
N ASP A 421 -4.03 -17.68 -16.29
CA ASP A 421 -2.73 -18.35 -16.16
C ASP A 421 -1.64 -17.46 -15.51
N ALA A 422 -1.99 -16.23 -15.13
CA ALA A 422 -1.08 -15.27 -14.52
C ALA A 422 -0.35 -15.83 -13.30
N LYS A 423 0.86 -15.31 -13.03
CA LYS A 423 1.70 -15.75 -11.89
C LYS A 423 0.98 -15.65 -10.55
N LEU A 424 0.09 -14.67 -10.38
CA LEU A 424 -0.76 -14.52 -9.20
C LEU A 424 -1.60 -15.78 -8.94
N PHE A 425 -2.17 -16.39 -9.98
CA PHE A 425 -3.01 -17.59 -9.90
C PHE A 425 -2.24 -18.91 -9.87
N ARG A 426 -0.91 -18.89 -9.74
CA ARG A 426 -0.14 -20.10 -9.42
C ARG A 426 -0.32 -20.55 -7.96
N GLY A 427 -1.00 -19.74 -7.17
CA GLY A 427 -1.52 -20.05 -5.85
C GLY A 427 -1.97 -18.74 -5.22
N CYS A 428 -3.27 -18.57 -5.05
CA CYS A 428 -3.85 -17.32 -4.59
C CYS A 428 -4.92 -17.57 -3.53
N VAL A 429 -4.90 -16.76 -2.47
CA VAL A 429 -5.97 -16.69 -1.48
C VAL A 429 -6.70 -15.36 -1.68
N ARG A 430 -8.01 -15.40 -1.87
CA ARG A 430 -8.89 -14.23 -1.82
C ARG A 430 -9.44 -14.13 -0.41
N LEU A 431 -9.39 -12.93 0.14
CA LEU A 431 -9.94 -12.56 1.42
C LEU A 431 -11.11 -11.59 1.15
N VAL A 432 -12.26 -11.86 1.76
CA VAL A 432 -13.46 -11.00 1.68
C VAL A 432 -13.93 -10.73 3.10
N ARG A 433 -14.37 -9.50 3.40
CA ARG A 433 -14.91 -9.12 4.70
C ARG A 433 -16.36 -8.64 4.59
#